data_AF-A0A9J6HBM0-F1
#
_entry.id   AF-A0A9J6HBM0-F1
#
_cell.length_a   1.000
_cell.length_b   1.000
_cell.length_c   1.000
_cell.angle_alpha   90.00
_cell.angle_beta   90.00
_cell.angle_gamma   90.00
#
_symmetry.space_group_name_H-M   'P 1'
#
loop_
_entity.id
_entity.type
_entity.pdbx_description
1 polymer ?
#
loop_
_entity_poly.entity_id
_entity_poly.type
_entity_poly.pdbx_seq_one_letter_code
_entity_poly.pdbx_strand_id
1 'polypeptide(L)'
;MKIREEHPHAGVKETCSTTRQYTGVSLRKILDIKSKAKATGGKLTTPLRGRPRRENRKRLIAMYDGFALYALRNIVHDLFRRNGTPTAQKIAEQFGRSEHLPSLRTWAIRRLLSYIGFIFQKRERNSMMIERQDVLIWRREAENVAPNNWAKAVEHVIGIEDKCREACGFSNHAEPLIISLGEEDDDSCGSADDDLSGIEQTE
;
A
#
# COMPACT_ATOMS: atom_id res chain seq x y z
N MET A 1 20.98 -14.04 38.48
CA MET A 1 20.35 -14.07 39.82
C MET A 1 19.12 -14.97 39.76
N LYS A 2 19.14 -16.09 40.49
CA LYS A 2 18.00 -17.01 40.56
C LYS A 2 17.47 -16.98 42.00
N ILE A 3 16.55 -16.06 42.28
CA ILE A 3 16.01 -15.78 43.63
C ILE A 3 15.47 -17.04 44.35
N ARG A 4 15.05 -18.04 43.59
CA ARG A 4 14.55 -19.31 44.14
C ARG A 4 15.66 -20.29 44.55
N GLU A 5 16.86 -20.15 44.01
CA GLU A 5 18.05 -20.92 44.45
C GLU A 5 18.63 -20.33 45.74
N GLU A 6 18.58 -19.00 45.88
CA GLU A 6 19.06 -18.28 47.08
C GLU A 6 18.09 -18.42 48.28
N HIS A 7 16.79 -18.61 48.02
CA HIS A 7 15.76 -18.79 49.05
C HIS A 7 14.81 -19.96 48.71
N PRO A 8 15.22 -21.22 48.96
CA PRO A 8 14.46 -22.40 48.54
C PRO A 8 13.12 -22.60 49.28
N HIS A 9 13.00 -22.06 50.50
CA HIS A 9 11.78 -22.14 51.31
C HIS A 9 10.81 -20.96 51.10
N ALA A 10 11.21 -19.94 50.32
CA ALA A 10 10.39 -18.75 50.14
C ALA A 10 9.14 -19.02 49.30
N GLY A 11 8.02 -18.47 49.74
CA GLY A 11 6.74 -18.60 49.04
C GLY A 11 6.75 -17.93 47.67
N VAL A 12 5.83 -18.33 46.79
CA VAL A 12 5.65 -17.71 45.47
C VAL A 12 5.41 -16.19 45.57
N LYS A 13 4.71 -15.75 46.63
CA LYS A 13 4.41 -14.34 46.87
C LYS A 13 5.66 -13.55 47.26
N GLU A 14 6.51 -14.11 48.11
CA GLU A 14 7.75 -13.49 48.58
C GLU A 14 8.76 -13.38 47.45
N THR A 15 8.98 -14.45 46.69
CA THR A 15 9.88 -14.44 45.53
C THR A 15 9.50 -13.39 44.49
N CYS A 16 8.20 -13.23 44.19
CA CYS A 16 7.71 -12.19 43.29
C CYS A 16 7.85 -10.78 43.90
N SER A 17 7.70 -10.61 45.22
CA SER A 17 7.92 -9.33 45.92
C SER A 17 9.39 -8.91 45.87
N THR A 18 10.30 -9.85 46.15
CA THR A 18 11.74 -9.65 46.06
C THR A 18 12.15 -9.31 44.61
N THR A 19 11.60 -10.02 43.63
CA THR A 19 11.85 -9.73 42.20
C THR A 19 11.38 -8.32 41.82
N ARG A 20 10.23 -7.87 42.35
CA ARG A 20 9.71 -6.51 42.15
C ARG A 20 10.68 -5.46 42.71
N GLN A 21 11.20 -5.68 43.92
CA GLN A 21 12.15 -4.77 44.56
C GLN A 21 13.44 -4.63 43.75
N TYR A 22 14.00 -5.74 43.25
CA TYR A 22 15.24 -5.72 42.47
C TYR A 22 15.08 -5.22 41.03
N THR A 23 13.97 -5.53 40.36
CA THR A 23 13.79 -5.21 38.92
C THR A 23 12.97 -3.95 38.66
N GLY A 24 12.28 -3.41 39.66
CA GLY A 24 11.33 -2.30 39.50
C GLY A 24 10.08 -2.64 38.69
N VAL A 25 9.92 -3.88 38.21
CA VAL A 25 8.78 -4.33 37.42
C VAL A 25 7.58 -4.60 38.33
N SER A 26 6.37 -4.21 37.90
CA SER A 26 5.16 -4.43 38.71
C SER A 26 4.89 -5.92 38.97
N LEU A 27 4.35 -6.23 40.15
CA LEU A 27 3.96 -7.60 40.53
C LEU A 27 3.04 -8.26 39.51
N ARG A 28 2.09 -7.49 38.96
CA ARG A 28 1.17 -7.96 37.93
C ARG A 28 1.91 -8.42 36.68
N LYS A 29 2.95 -7.69 36.26
CA LYS A 29 3.77 -8.07 35.11
C LYS A 29 4.66 -9.28 35.39
N ILE A 30 5.23 -9.38 36.59
CA ILE A 30 6.03 -10.55 36.99
C ILE A 30 5.17 -11.82 36.98
N LEU A 31 3.95 -11.75 37.52
CA LEU A 31 3.01 -12.88 37.51
C LEU A 31 2.53 -13.24 36.10
N ASP A 32 2.23 -12.24 35.25
CA ASP A 32 1.88 -12.41 33.83
C ASP A 32 3.03 -13.05 33.03
N ILE A 33 4.27 -12.64 33.26
CA ILE A 33 5.45 -13.24 32.63
C ILE A 33 5.64 -14.68 33.11
N LYS A 34 5.45 -14.93 34.42
CA LYS A 34 5.59 -16.28 34.99
C LYS A 34 4.52 -17.25 34.48
N SER A 35 3.27 -16.79 34.31
CA SER A 35 2.21 -17.63 33.73
C SER A 35 2.48 -17.93 32.25
N LYS A 36 2.93 -16.93 31.48
CA LYS A 36 3.35 -17.11 30.08
C LYS A 36 4.54 -18.04 29.94
N ALA A 37 5.57 -17.88 30.77
CA ALA A 37 6.74 -18.75 30.78
C ALA A 37 6.35 -20.21 31.04
N LYS A 38 5.44 -20.46 32.00
CA LYS A 38 4.93 -21.82 32.28
C LYS A 38 4.18 -22.39 31.09
N ALA A 39 3.30 -21.60 30.46
CA ALA A 39 2.52 -22.05 29.31
C ALA A 39 3.38 -22.35 28.07
N THR A 40 4.52 -21.67 27.90
CA THR A 40 5.42 -21.81 26.74
C THR A 40 6.66 -22.66 27.04
N GLY A 41 6.64 -23.48 28.10
CA GLY A 41 7.74 -24.39 28.43
C GLY A 41 9.08 -23.69 28.74
N GLY A 42 9.02 -22.47 29.28
CA GLY A 42 10.20 -21.66 29.62
C GLY A 42 10.67 -20.71 28.52
N LYS A 43 10.11 -20.80 27.30
CA LYS A 43 10.47 -19.89 26.20
C LYS A 43 9.66 -18.59 26.28
N LEU A 44 10.29 -17.51 26.73
CA LEU A 44 9.69 -16.18 26.71
C LEU A 44 9.94 -15.52 25.35
N THR A 45 8.87 -15.14 24.66
CA THR A 45 8.97 -14.30 23.47
C THR A 45 8.89 -12.83 23.87
N THR A 46 9.71 -11.99 23.24
CA THR A 46 9.51 -10.55 23.31
C THR A 46 8.13 -10.24 22.74
N PRO A 47 7.31 -9.39 23.39
CA PRO A 47 6.03 -9.00 22.82
C PRO A 47 6.27 -8.47 21.42
N LEU A 48 5.61 -9.05 20.41
CA LEU A 48 5.69 -8.54 19.05
C LEU A 48 5.37 -7.05 19.12
N ARG A 49 6.30 -6.22 18.66
CA ARG A 49 6.10 -4.77 18.60
C ARG A 49 4.82 -4.54 17.82
N GLY A 50 3.77 -4.06 18.48
CA GLY A 50 2.53 -3.72 17.81
C GLY A 50 2.88 -2.80 16.64
N ARG A 51 2.57 -3.23 15.41
CA ARG A 51 3.04 -2.52 14.21
C ARG A 51 2.60 -1.05 14.27
N PRO A 52 3.50 -0.11 13.97
CA PRO A 52 3.16 1.30 14.04
C PRO A 52 1.98 1.59 13.09
N ARG A 53 0.98 2.31 13.59
CA ARG A 53 -0.28 2.60 12.90
C ARG A 53 -0.10 3.21 11.50
N ARG A 54 1.03 3.88 11.24
CA ARG A 54 1.39 4.47 9.94
C ARG A 54 1.65 3.42 8.85
N GLU A 55 2.19 2.26 9.23
CA GLU A 55 2.49 1.16 8.30
C GLU A 55 1.22 0.53 7.73
N ASN A 56 0.19 0.38 8.58
CA ASN A 56 -1.11 -0.15 8.15
C ASN A 56 -1.82 0.77 7.15
N ARG A 57 -1.54 2.08 7.17
CA ARG A 57 -2.10 3.04 6.19
C ARG A 57 -1.50 2.83 4.81
N LYS A 58 -0.17 2.65 4.74
CA LYS A 58 0.56 2.41 3.49
C LYS A 58 0.13 1.09 2.84
N ARG A 59 -0.08 0.04 3.63
CA ARG A 59 -0.54 -1.26 3.13
C ARG A 59 -1.89 -1.22 2.45
N LEU A 60 -2.87 -0.52 3.05
CA LEU A 60 -4.20 -0.42 2.44
C LEU A 60 -4.10 0.25 1.07
N ILE A 61 -3.31 1.31 0.97
CA ILE A 61 -3.10 2.02 -0.30
C ILE A 61 -2.38 1.12 -1.31
N ALA A 62 -1.31 0.43 -0.89
CA ALA A 62 -0.54 -0.47 -1.74
C ALA A 62 -1.31 -1.73 -2.17
N MET A 63 -2.38 -2.09 -1.45
CA MET A 63 -3.20 -3.26 -1.76
C MET A 63 -4.17 -3.01 -2.92
N TYR A 64 -4.59 -1.77 -3.15
CA TYR A 64 -5.54 -1.45 -4.22
C TYR A 64 -4.83 -0.78 -5.38
N ASP A 65 -5.02 -1.35 -6.57
CA ASP A 65 -4.46 -0.84 -7.81
C ASP A 65 -5.11 0.49 -8.24
N GLY A 66 -4.43 1.23 -9.12
CA GLY A 66 -4.89 2.48 -9.70
C GLY A 66 -6.27 2.37 -10.34
N PHE A 67 -6.60 1.22 -10.94
CA PHE A 67 -7.92 0.95 -11.50
C PHE A 67 -9.05 1.04 -10.46
N ALA A 68 -8.87 0.40 -9.30
CA ALA A 68 -9.86 0.43 -8.22
C ALA A 68 -10.03 1.85 -7.66
N LEU A 69 -8.94 2.60 -7.55
CA LEU A 69 -8.95 4.00 -7.13
C LEU A 69 -9.69 4.90 -8.12
N TYR A 70 -9.50 4.67 -9.42
CA TYR A 70 -10.20 5.38 -10.49
C TYR A 70 -11.70 5.07 -10.47
N ALA A 71 -12.08 3.79 -10.30
CA ALA A 71 -13.47 3.38 -10.17
C ALA A 71 -14.16 4.07 -8.96
N LEU A 72 -13.48 4.15 -7.81
CA LEU A 72 -13.99 4.89 -6.64
C LEU A 72 -14.24 6.37 -6.95
N ARG A 73 -13.31 7.03 -7.66
CA ARG A 73 -13.46 8.43 -8.06
C ARG A 73 -14.67 8.61 -8.99
N ASN A 74 -14.84 7.74 -9.98
CA ASN A 74 -15.97 7.81 -10.90
C ASN A 74 -17.31 7.65 -10.21
N ILE A 75 -17.42 6.71 -9.26
CA ILE A 75 -18.64 6.53 -8.46
C ILE A 75 -19.00 7.80 -7.69
N VAL A 76 -18.00 8.46 -7.09
CA VAL A 76 -18.24 9.73 -6.38
C VAL A 76 -18.77 10.80 -7.35
N HIS A 77 -18.15 10.94 -8.52
CA HIS A 77 -18.61 11.91 -9.53
C HIS A 77 -19.98 11.56 -10.10
N ASP A 78 -20.30 10.29 -10.30
CA ASP A 78 -21.63 9.84 -10.73
C ASP A 78 -22.71 10.20 -9.71
N LEU A 79 -22.42 10.04 -8.41
CA LEU A 79 -23.33 10.46 -7.35
C LEU A 79 -23.56 11.97 -7.39
N PHE A 80 -22.52 12.76 -7.63
CA PHE A 80 -22.66 14.21 -7.85
C PHE A 80 -23.50 14.55 -9.09
N ARG A 81 -23.25 13.89 -10.23
CA ARG A 81 -24.02 14.08 -11.48
C ARG A 81 -25.50 13.76 -11.32
N ARG A 82 -25.83 12.76 -10.50
CA ARG A 82 -27.20 12.34 -10.19
C ARG A 82 -27.86 13.16 -9.07
N ASN A 83 -27.28 14.31 -8.69
CA ASN A 83 -27.73 15.16 -7.58
C ASN A 83 -27.87 14.44 -6.22
N GLY A 84 -27.14 13.34 -6.03
CA GLY A 84 -27.11 12.60 -4.77
C GLY A 84 -26.00 13.09 -3.83
N THR A 85 -26.19 12.98 -2.52
CA THR A 85 -25.12 13.22 -1.55
C THR A 85 -24.13 12.03 -1.54
N PRO A 86 -22.84 12.22 -1.91
CA PRO A 86 -21.86 11.13 -1.93
C PRO A 86 -21.38 10.82 -0.52
N THR A 87 -22.11 9.96 0.18
CA THR A 87 -21.71 9.44 1.49
C THR A 87 -20.87 8.18 1.31
N ALA A 88 -19.88 7.98 2.19
CA ALA A 88 -19.01 6.80 2.14
C ALA A 88 -19.76 5.46 2.13
N GLN A 89 -20.93 5.40 2.75
CA GLN A 89 -21.79 4.21 2.73
C GLN A 89 -22.36 3.94 1.34
N LYS A 90 -22.98 4.94 0.71
CA LYS A 90 -23.53 4.83 -0.66
C LYS A 90 -22.44 4.45 -1.67
N ILE A 91 -21.24 5.00 -1.50
CA ILE A 91 -20.09 4.68 -2.34
C ILE A 91 -19.67 3.22 -2.14
N ALA A 92 -19.66 2.71 -0.90
CA ALA A 92 -19.36 1.29 -0.63
C ALA A 92 -20.40 0.34 -1.21
N GLU A 93 -21.68 0.69 -1.11
CA GLU A 93 -22.77 -0.08 -1.69
C GLU A 93 -22.71 -0.09 -3.22
N GLN A 94 -22.31 1.01 -3.87
CA GLN A 94 -22.15 1.05 -5.33
C GLN A 94 -20.88 0.34 -5.79
N PHE A 95 -19.77 0.49 -5.06
CA PHE A 95 -18.51 -0.19 -5.37
C PHE A 95 -18.61 -1.71 -5.21
N GLY A 96 -19.40 -2.19 -4.25
CA GLY A 96 -19.62 -3.63 -4.06
C GLY A 96 -20.60 -4.27 -5.05
N ARG A 97 -21.27 -3.49 -5.93
CA ARG A 97 -22.18 -4.04 -6.96
C ARG A 97 -21.46 -4.52 -8.22
N SER A 98 -20.27 -4.02 -8.49
CA SER A 98 -19.49 -4.41 -9.66
C SER A 98 -18.80 -5.75 -9.43
N GLU A 99 -18.93 -6.66 -10.40
CA GLU A 99 -18.42 -8.04 -10.32
C GLU A 99 -16.88 -8.11 -10.28
N HIS A 100 -16.21 -7.13 -10.90
CA HIS A 100 -14.74 -7.08 -11.00
C HIS A 100 -14.03 -6.36 -9.84
N LEU A 101 -14.77 -5.77 -8.90
CA LEU A 101 -14.18 -4.99 -7.81
C LEU A 101 -14.46 -5.63 -6.44
N PRO A 102 -13.47 -5.59 -5.51
CA PRO A 102 -13.65 -6.19 -4.20
C PRO A 102 -14.66 -5.41 -3.36
N SER A 103 -15.49 -6.12 -2.58
CA SER A 103 -16.36 -5.47 -1.61
C SER A 103 -15.55 -4.85 -0.47
N LEU A 104 -15.74 -3.54 -0.24
CA LEU A 104 -14.97 -2.77 0.74
C LEU A 104 -15.82 -2.29 1.89
N ARG A 105 -15.24 -2.35 3.10
CA ARG A 105 -15.85 -1.72 4.28
C ARG A 105 -15.84 -0.19 4.13
N THR A 106 -16.85 0.48 4.67
CA THR A 106 -17.01 1.94 4.61
C THR A 106 -15.78 2.71 5.10
N TRP A 107 -15.10 2.23 6.15
CA TRP A 107 -13.89 2.88 6.65
C TRP A 107 -12.72 2.78 5.66
N ALA A 108 -12.63 1.69 4.90
CA ALA A 108 -11.58 1.49 3.90
C ALA A 108 -11.80 2.44 2.73
N ILE A 109 -13.04 2.55 2.24
CA ILE A 109 -13.42 3.55 1.23
C ILE A 109 -13.09 4.96 1.70
N ARG A 110 -13.48 5.35 2.93
CA ARG A 110 -13.11 6.69 3.46
C ARG A 110 -11.61 6.93 3.42
N ARG A 111 -10.80 5.91 3.74
CA ARG A 111 -9.34 6.02 3.71
C ARG A 111 -8.79 6.13 2.29
N LEU A 112 -9.27 5.32 1.35
CA LEU A 112 -8.84 5.34 -0.05
C LEU A 112 -9.23 6.65 -0.72
N LEU A 113 -10.47 7.10 -0.52
CA LEU A 113 -10.93 8.41 -0.99
C LEU A 113 -10.09 9.55 -0.41
N SER A 114 -9.73 9.48 0.87
CA SER A 114 -8.82 10.46 1.48
C SER A 114 -7.41 10.44 0.89
N TYR A 115 -6.96 9.29 0.40
CA TYR A 115 -5.66 9.16 -0.25
C TYR A 115 -5.66 9.81 -1.64
N ILE A 116 -6.70 9.59 -2.45
CA ILE A 116 -6.82 10.14 -3.81
C ILE A 116 -7.27 11.62 -3.84
N GLY A 117 -7.39 12.27 -2.67
CA GLY A 117 -7.65 13.70 -2.58
C GLY A 117 -9.09 14.12 -2.26
N PHE A 118 -9.95 13.23 -1.74
CA PHE A 118 -11.25 13.62 -1.19
C PHE A 118 -11.15 13.93 0.31
N ILE A 119 -11.98 14.85 0.77
CA ILE A 119 -12.18 15.20 2.18
C ILE A 119 -13.62 14.90 2.59
N PHE A 120 -13.77 14.49 3.84
CA PHE A 120 -15.08 14.34 4.45
C PHE A 120 -15.57 15.70 4.95
N GLN A 121 -16.63 16.21 4.35
CA GLN A 121 -17.32 17.41 4.81
C GLN A 121 -18.53 17.01 5.66
N LYS A 122 -18.49 17.37 6.94
CA LYS A 122 -19.63 17.23 7.84
C LYS A 122 -20.63 18.35 7.52
N ARG A 123 -21.83 17.99 7.07
CA ARG A 123 -23.03 18.84 7.09
C ARG A 123 -24.04 18.16 7.98
N GLU A 124 -24.79 18.92 8.76
CA GLU A 124 -25.75 18.48 9.79
C GLU A 124 -26.25 17.03 9.61
N ARG A 125 -27.24 16.82 8.73
CA ARG A 125 -27.78 15.50 8.38
C ARG A 125 -27.17 14.89 7.12
N ASN A 126 -26.44 15.68 6.32
CA ASN A 126 -26.02 15.34 4.96
C ASN A 126 -24.50 15.37 4.78
N SER A 127 -23.77 14.61 5.60
CA SER A 127 -22.32 14.50 5.43
C SER A 127 -21.93 13.85 4.10
N MET A 128 -20.88 14.37 3.47
CA MET A 128 -20.50 14.01 2.10
C MET A 128 -18.98 14.01 1.88
N MET A 129 -18.55 13.27 0.87
CA MET A 129 -17.18 13.23 0.36
C MET A 129 -17.05 14.26 -0.76
N ILE A 130 -16.13 15.20 -0.64
CA ILE A 130 -15.89 16.27 -1.62
C ILE A 130 -14.41 16.24 -2.00
N GLU A 131 -14.06 16.54 -3.25
CA GLU A 131 -12.66 16.73 -3.62
C GLU A 131 -12.03 17.88 -2.80
N ARG A 132 -10.74 17.76 -2.50
CA ARG A 132 -9.99 18.87 -1.91
C ARG A 132 -9.92 20.03 -2.90
N GLN A 133 -9.89 21.24 -2.36
CA GLN A 133 -9.90 22.47 -3.15
C GLN A 133 -8.70 22.60 -4.09
N ASP A 134 -7.51 22.17 -3.65
CA ASP A 134 -6.30 22.16 -4.48
C ASP A 134 -6.44 21.24 -5.69
N VAL A 135 -7.00 20.04 -5.51
CA VAL A 135 -7.28 19.09 -6.61
C VAL A 135 -8.28 19.69 -7.61
N LEU A 136 -9.31 20.39 -7.13
CA LEU A 136 -10.28 21.08 -7.98
C LEU A 136 -9.64 22.23 -8.76
N ILE A 137 -8.79 23.02 -8.12
CA ILE A 137 -8.04 24.12 -8.76
C ILE A 137 -7.14 23.55 -9.86
N TRP A 138 -6.36 22.51 -9.56
CA TRP A 138 -5.49 21.87 -10.56
C TRP A 138 -6.25 21.34 -11.77
N ARG A 139 -7.43 20.73 -11.56
CA ARG A 139 -8.27 20.28 -12.68
C ARG A 139 -8.73 21.46 -13.53
N ARG A 140 -9.21 22.52 -12.91
CA ARG A 140 -9.67 23.72 -13.62
C ARG A 140 -8.53 24.42 -14.35
N GLU A 141 -7.36 24.53 -13.73
CA GLU A 141 -6.18 25.11 -14.34
C GLU A 141 -5.69 24.28 -15.53
N ALA A 142 -5.67 22.95 -15.39
CA ALA A 142 -5.36 22.03 -16.48
C ALA A 142 -6.34 22.16 -17.65
N GLU A 143 -7.65 22.27 -17.38
CA GLU A 143 -8.69 22.52 -18.39
C GLU A 143 -8.54 23.89 -19.07
N ASN A 144 -8.04 24.89 -18.34
CA ASN A 144 -7.80 26.23 -18.85
C ASN A 144 -6.46 26.38 -19.60
N VAL A 145 -5.64 25.32 -19.67
CA VAL A 145 -4.48 25.32 -20.57
C VAL A 145 -5.00 25.33 -21.99
N ALA A 146 -4.99 26.52 -22.61
CA ALA A 146 -5.42 26.66 -23.99
C ALA A 146 -4.60 25.71 -24.90
N PRO A 147 -5.23 25.08 -25.90
CA PRO A 147 -4.52 24.22 -26.86
C PRO A 147 -3.29 24.91 -27.48
N ASN A 148 -3.37 26.22 -27.68
CA ASN A 148 -2.28 27.05 -28.18
C ASN A 148 -1.08 27.14 -27.22
N ASN A 149 -1.31 27.11 -25.90
CA ASN A 149 -0.23 27.10 -24.91
C ASN A 149 0.48 25.74 -24.88
N TRP A 150 -0.29 24.65 -25.02
CA TRP A 150 0.28 23.31 -25.19
C TRP A 150 1.10 23.21 -26.48
N ALA A 151 0.54 23.66 -27.61
CA ALA A 151 1.25 23.66 -28.89
C ALA A 151 2.56 24.45 -28.81
N LYS A 152 2.55 25.66 -28.23
CA LYS A 152 3.77 26.46 -28.02
C LYS A 152 4.78 25.77 -27.11
N ALA A 153 4.33 25.08 -26.06
CA ALA A 153 5.22 24.33 -25.17
C ALA A 153 5.87 23.15 -25.90
N VAL A 154 5.12 22.42 -26.72
CA VAL A 154 5.63 21.34 -27.56
C VAL A 154 6.62 21.87 -28.59
N GLU A 155 6.28 22.94 -29.31
CA GLU A 155 7.19 23.61 -30.26
C GLU A 155 8.48 24.08 -29.59
N HIS A 156 8.38 24.61 -28.36
CA HIS A 156 9.56 25.01 -27.59
C HIS A 156 10.47 23.82 -27.25
N VAL A 157 9.90 22.70 -26.83
CA VAL A 157 10.66 21.46 -26.55
C VAL A 157 11.32 20.94 -27.81
N ILE A 158 10.60 20.84 -28.93
CA ILE A 158 11.15 20.44 -30.22
C ILE A 158 12.31 21.36 -30.62
N GLY A 159 12.14 22.68 -30.49
CA GLY A 159 13.20 23.64 -30.80
C GLY A 159 14.42 23.55 -29.87
N ILE A 160 14.25 23.09 -28.62
CA ILE A 160 15.39 22.76 -27.74
C ILE A 160 16.08 21.48 -28.22
N GLU A 161 15.32 20.43 -28.53
CA GLU A 161 15.86 19.16 -29.01
C GLU A 161 16.66 19.34 -30.29
N ASP A 162 16.16 20.13 -31.25
CA ASP A 162 16.86 20.43 -32.50
C ASP A 162 18.18 21.18 -32.23
N LYS A 163 18.17 22.20 -31.35
CA LYS A 163 19.39 22.90 -30.93
C LYS A 163 20.40 21.98 -30.26
N CYS A 164 19.92 21.08 -29.39
CA CYS A 164 20.77 20.07 -28.74
C CYS A 164 21.33 19.07 -29.76
N ARG A 165 20.54 18.68 -30.76
CA ARG A 165 20.96 17.78 -31.84
C ARG A 165 22.06 18.42 -32.69
N GLU A 166 21.89 19.68 -33.06
CA GLU A 166 22.88 20.47 -33.80
C GLU A 166 24.17 20.68 -32.99
N ALA A 167 24.07 21.04 -31.71
CA ALA A 167 25.23 21.29 -30.85
C ALA A 167 26.05 20.02 -30.57
N CYS A 168 25.41 18.86 -30.52
CA CYS A 168 26.08 17.58 -30.27
C CYS A 168 26.50 16.84 -31.55
N GLY A 169 26.20 17.37 -32.74
CA GLY A 169 26.53 16.71 -34.02
C GLY A 169 25.84 15.35 -34.19
N PHE A 170 24.71 15.12 -33.52
CA PHE A 170 23.96 13.86 -33.65
C PHE A 170 23.41 13.74 -35.07
N SER A 171 23.78 12.69 -35.80
CA SER A 171 23.29 12.45 -37.15
C SER A 171 21.81 12.04 -37.12
N ASN A 172 21.08 12.34 -38.20
CA ASN A 172 19.66 12.02 -38.38
C ASN A 172 19.36 10.51 -38.52
N HIS A 173 20.30 9.64 -38.16
CA HIS A 173 20.18 8.18 -38.27
C HIS A 173 19.74 7.50 -36.97
N ALA A 174 19.00 8.20 -36.12
CA ALA A 174 18.28 7.51 -35.06
C ALA A 174 17.15 6.71 -35.74
N GLU A 175 17.38 5.43 -35.96
CA GLU A 175 16.36 4.52 -36.44
C GLU A 175 15.14 4.62 -35.51
N PRO A 176 13.92 4.75 -36.07
CA PRO A 176 12.73 4.81 -35.25
C PRO A 176 12.66 3.55 -34.41
N LEU A 177 12.47 3.72 -33.10
CA LEU A 177 12.23 2.60 -32.21
C LEU A 177 10.83 2.04 -32.52
N ILE A 178 10.78 1.01 -33.39
CA ILE A 178 9.55 0.28 -33.69
C ILE A 178 9.31 -0.66 -32.53
N ILE A 179 8.46 -0.25 -31.59
CA ILE A 179 7.93 -1.16 -30.55
C ILE A 179 6.87 -2.01 -31.24
N SER A 180 7.28 -3.15 -31.79
CA SER A 180 6.36 -4.20 -32.20
C SER A 180 5.68 -4.69 -30.93
N LEU A 181 4.40 -4.33 -30.76
CA LEU A 181 3.53 -4.97 -29.78
C LEU A 181 3.35 -6.39 -30.30
N GLY A 182 4.17 -7.33 -29.83
CA GLY A 182 4.01 -8.73 -30.13
C GLY A 182 2.59 -9.13 -29.77
N GLU A 183 1.83 -9.61 -30.75
CA GLU A 183 0.78 -10.56 -30.45
C GLU A 183 1.44 -11.69 -29.66
N GLU A 184 0.80 -12.07 -28.56
CA GLU A 184 1.30 -13.07 -27.61
C GLU A 184 1.58 -14.37 -28.36
N ASP A 185 2.84 -14.58 -28.76
CA ASP A 185 3.33 -15.92 -29.04
C ASP A 185 3.46 -16.62 -27.69
N ASP A 186 2.69 -17.69 -27.60
CA ASP A 186 2.66 -18.69 -26.56
C ASP A 186 4.07 -19.12 -26.15
N ASP A 187 4.47 -18.78 -24.91
CA ASP A 187 5.59 -19.41 -24.22
C ASP A 187 5.24 -20.89 -23.93
N SER A 188 5.25 -21.72 -24.97
CA SER A 188 5.30 -23.17 -24.87
C SER A 188 6.70 -23.56 -24.41
N CYS A 189 6.83 -23.81 -23.10
CA CYS A 189 8.02 -24.36 -22.47
C CYS A 189 8.34 -25.77 -23.02
N GLY A 190 9.09 -25.83 -24.12
CA GLY A 190 9.64 -27.07 -24.66
C GLY A 190 10.83 -27.57 -23.83
N SER A 191 10.68 -28.75 -23.24
CA SER A 191 11.74 -29.54 -22.58
C SER A 191 12.98 -29.69 -23.49
N ALA A 192 14.16 -29.47 -22.90
CA ALA A 192 15.40 -30.01 -23.44
C ALA A 192 15.73 -31.30 -22.69
N ASP A 193 15.59 -32.42 -23.39
CA ASP A 193 16.16 -33.71 -23.02
C ASP A 193 17.67 -33.65 -23.30
N ASP A 194 18.50 -33.65 -22.24
CA ASP A 194 19.95 -33.84 -22.36
C ASP A 194 20.27 -35.34 -22.27
N ASP A 195 20.54 -35.90 -23.45
CA ASP A 195 21.13 -37.23 -23.68
C ASP A 195 22.59 -37.24 -23.19
N LEU A 196 22.91 -38.08 -22.20
CA LEU A 196 24.28 -38.43 -21.83
C LEU A 196 24.44 -39.95 -21.84
N SER A 197 24.77 -40.47 -23.02
CA SER A 197 25.25 -41.84 -23.19
C SER A 197 26.75 -41.91 -22.92
N GLY A 198 27.12 -42.79 -21.97
CA GLY A 198 28.30 -43.64 -22.04
C GLY A 198 29.63 -43.10 -21.50
N ILE A 199 29.99 -43.51 -20.28
CA ILE A 199 31.35 -44.02 -19.99
C ILE A 199 31.22 -45.29 -19.13
N GLU A 200 32.04 -46.27 -19.51
CA GLU A 200 32.05 -47.67 -19.17
C GLU A 200 32.38 -48.04 -17.70
N GLN A 201 32.03 -49.30 -17.44
CA GLN A 201 32.34 -50.17 -16.32
C GLN A 201 33.80 -50.16 -15.89
N THR A 202 34.06 -50.40 -14.59
CA THR A 202 35.07 -51.40 -14.17
C THR A 202 34.73 -51.90 -12.76
N GLU A 203 34.63 -53.23 -12.68
CA GLU A 203 34.73 -54.20 -11.56
C GLU A 203 34.18 -53.89 -10.15
#